data_AF-Q2CIY0-F1
#
_entry.id   AF-Q2CIY0-F1
#
_cell.length_a   1.000
_cell.length_b   1.000
_cell.length_c   1.000
_cell.angle_alpha   90.00
_cell.angle_beta   90.00
_cell.angle_gamma   90.00
#
_symmetry.space_group_name_H-M   'P 1'
#
loop_
_entity.id
_entity.type
_entity.pdbx_description
1 polymer ?
#
loop_
_entity_poly.entity_id
_entity_poly.type
_entity_poly.pdbx_seq_one_letter_code
_entity_poly.pdbx_strand_id
1 'polypeptide(L)'
;MGLISGMFELLFGGGRNAVAETLGVFRENAEAGAAREASTKDAALAQFAAEFVRPRKGLFDRVIDGLNRLPRPMLAFGTLGLFVVAMADPVWFAGRMQGLALVPEPLWWLMGAIVSFYFGARHQAKGQDFQRSVAETAARAGAVQANIRSLERPEEPVGPQPDVSDNPALAEWQAGVAR
;
A
#
# COMPACT_ATOMS: atom_id res chain seq x y z
N MET A 1 63.92 27.36 10.43
CA MET A 1 62.59 27.36 11.07
C MET A 1 61.71 26.37 10.32
N GLY A 2 61.27 25.27 10.95
CA GLY A 2 60.19 24.46 10.37
C GLY A 2 60.24 22.93 10.56
N LEU A 3 61.41 22.29 10.71
CA LEU A 3 61.45 20.82 10.83
C LEU A 3 60.84 20.31 12.14
N ILE A 4 61.00 21.06 13.23
CA ILE A 4 60.37 20.76 14.52
C ILE A 4 58.86 21.03 14.47
N SER A 5 58.42 21.99 13.66
CA SER A 5 56.99 22.30 13.49
C SER A 5 56.27 21.18 12.72
N GLY A 6 56.87 20.68 11.63
CA GLY A 6 56.30 19.57 10.85
C GLY A 6 56.29 18.24 11.62
N MET A 7 57.24 18.03 12.53
CA MET A 7 57.26 16.83 13.38
C MET A 7 56.20 16.89 14.49
N PHE A 8 55.93 18.07 15.04
CA PHE A 8 54.81 18.29 15.97
C PHE A 8 53.46 18.20 15.26
N GLU A 9 53.36 18.63 14.01
CA GLU A 9 52.13 18.53 13.20
C GLU A 9 51.83 17.07 12.80
N LEU A 10 52.88 16.26 12.57
CA LEU A 10 52.74 14.81 12.34
C LEU A 10 52.33 14.05 13.62
N LEU A 11 52.86 14.47 14.78
CA LEU A 11 52.57 13.84 16.08
C LEU A 11 51.23 14.28 16.70
N PHE A 12 50.78 15.52 16.44
CA PHE A 12 49.60 16.10 17.10
C PHE A 12 48.49 16.57 16.14
N GLY A 13 48.71 16.59 14.82
CA GLY A 13 47.78 17.20 13.85
C GLY A 13 46.67 16.30 13.31
N GLY A 14 46.80 14.97 13.39
CA GLY A 14 45.81 14.03 12.86
C GLY A 14 44.79 13.49 13.89
N GLY A 15 45.04 13.74 15.19
CA GLY A 15 44.36 13.03 16.27
C GLY A 15 42.97 13.55 16.64
N ARG A 16 42.59 14.78 16.25
CA ARG A 16 41.31 15.36 16.71
C ARG A 16 40.09 14.69 16.08
N ASN A 17 40.19 14.27 14.81
CA ASN A 17 39.11 13.53 14.16
C ASN A 17 39.17 12.05 14.52
N ALA A 18 40.35 11.42 14.50
CA ALA A 18 40.53 10.01 14.86
C ALA A 18 40.15 9.70 16.32
N VAL A 19 40.42 10.60 17.27
CA VAL A 19 39.98 10.44 18.67
C VAL A 19 38.47 10.65 18.81
N ALA A 20 37.86 11.55 18.05
CA ALA A 20 36.40 11.71 18.03
C ALA A 20 35.70 10.49 17.40
N GLU A 21 36.28 9.92 16.34
CA GLU A 21 35.82 8.70 15.68
C GLU A 21 35.99 7.47 16.59
N THR A 22 37.13 7.35 17.26
CA THR A 22 37.43 6.24 18.20
C THR A 22 36.62 6.37 19.50
N LEU A 23 36.38 7.59 20.00
CA LEU A 23 35.46 7.82 21.12
C LEU A 23 34.00 7.60 20.73
N GLY A 24 33.62 7.84 19.47
CA GLY A 24 32.32 7.48 18.93
C GLY A 24 32.02 5.97 18.97
N VAL A 25 33.08 5.14 18.95
CA VAL A 25 32.99 3.67 19.11
C VAL A 25 32.71 3.26 20.57
N PHE A 26 33.14 4.06 21.56
CA PHE A 26 32.93 3.77 22.99
C PHE A 26 31.80 4.59 23.65
N ARG A 27 31.39 5.71 23.04
CA ARG A 27 30.33 6.58 23.51
C ARG A 27 29.60 7.16 22.31
N GLU A 28 28.32 6.84 22.22
CA GLU A 28 27.46 7.29 21.14
C GLU A 28 27.50 8.82 20.99
N ASN A 29 27.70 9.27 19.74
CA ASN A 29 27.61 10.68 19.40
C ASN A 29 26.14 11.12 19.54
N ALA A 30 25.87 12.01 20.49
CA ALA A 30 24.52 12.41 20.88
C ALA A 30 23.68 12.91 19.70
N GLU A 31 24.30 13.60 18.73
CA GLU A 31 23.64 14.09 17.52
C GLU A 31 23.26 12.95 16.57
N ALA A 32 24.15 11.97 16.40
CA ALA A 32 23.89 10.78 15.57
C ALA A 32 22.83 9.86 16.21
N GLY A 33 22.79 9.80 17.54
CA GLY A 33 21.73 9.14 18.30
C GLY A 33 20.38 9.86 18.14
N ALA A 34 20.36 11.19 18.26
CA ALA A 34 19.16 11.99 18.07
C ALA A 34 18.60 11.89 16.64
N ALA A 35 19.45 11.87 15.62
CA ALA A 35 19.04 11.67 14.23
C ALA A 35 18.44 10.29 13.98
N ARG A 36 19.03 9.23 14.56
CA ARG A 36 18.48 7.87 14.50
C ARG A 36 17.17 7.77 15.27
N GLU A 37 17.06 8.40 16.43
CA GLU A 37 15.83 8.42 17.20
C GLU A 37 14.70 9.17 16.47
N ALA A 38 15.01 10.30 15.82
CA ALA A 38 14.07 11.03 14.97
C ALA A 38 13.58 10.19 13.79
N SER A 39 14.48 9.52 13.07
CA SER A 39 14.08 8.65 11.94
C SER A 39 13.23 7.46 12.39
N THR A 40 13.52 6.90 13.56
CA THR A 40 12.72 5.81 14.15
C THR A 40 11.34 6.31 14.56
N LYS A 41 11.24 7.51 15.13
CA LYS A 41 9.96 8.16 15.48
C LYS A 41 9.14 8.47 14.24
N ASP A 42 9.74 9.00 13.18
CA ASP A 42 9.04 9.28 11.92
C ASP A 42 8.52 8.00 11.26
N ALA A 43 9.34 6.94 11.24
CA ALA A 43 8.92 5.63 10.73
C ALA A 43 7.75 5.05 11.54
N ALA A 44 7.80 5.16 12.87
CA ALA A 44 6.73 4.72 13.75
C ALA A 44 5.44 5.54 13.53
N LEU A 45 5.54 6.86 13.39
CA LEU A 45 4.39 7.73 13.09
C LEU A 45 3.79 7.44 11.72
N ALA A 46 4.62 7.16 10.71
CA ALA A 46 4.16 6.77 9.38
C ALA A 46 3.43 5.42 9.40
N GLN A 47 3.93 4.44 10.17
CA GLN A 47 3.24 3.17 10.37
C GLN A 47 1.92 3.35 11.12
N PHE A 48 1.91 4.12 12.22
CA PHE A 48 0.69 4.43 12.95
C PHE A 48 -0.35 5.09 12.04
N ALA A 49 0.05 6.08 11.24
CA ALA A 49 -0.82 6.71 10.26
C ALA A 49 -1.38 5.70 9.25
N ALA A 50 -0.55 4.78 8.74
CA ALA A 50 -0.98 3.74 7.81
C ALA A 50 -1.99 2.75 8.41
N GLU A 51 -1.87 2.43 9.71
CA GLU A 51 -2.78 1.52 10.41
C GLU A 51 -4.13 2.19 10.73
N PHE A 52 -4.14 3.48 11.07
CA PHE A 52 -5.36 4.24 11.36
C PHE A 52 -6.16 4.66 10.12
N VAL A 53 -5.60 4.52 8.91
CA VAL A 53 -6.31 4.82 7.65
C VAL A 53 -7.45 3.83 7.37
N ARG A 54 -7.47 2.64 7.97
CA ARG A 54 -8.60 1.71 7.80
C ARG A 54 -9.84 2.23 8.55
N PRO A 55 -10.91 2.63 7.84
CA PRO A 55 -12.15 3.01 8.52
C PRO A 55 -12.71 1.77 9.22
N ARG A 56 -12.82 1.80 10.54
CA ARG A 56 -13.52 0.76 11.32
C ARG A 56 -15.01 0.89 11.02
N LYS A 57 -15.48 0.24 9.94
CA LYS A 57 -16.92 0.13 9.64
C LYS A 57 -17.67 -0.41 10.86
N GLY A 58 -18.65 0.35 11.32
CA GLY A 58 -19.46 0.01 12.48
C GLY A 58 -20.30 -1.24 12.25
N LEU A 59 -20.87 -1.81 13.31
CA LEU A 59 -21.79 -2.95 13.19
C LEU A 59 -23.01 -2.58 12.32
N PHE A 60 -23.53 -1.36 12.48
CA PHE A 60 -24.61 -0.82 11.64
C PHE A 60 -24.24 -0.83 10.16
N ASP A 61 -23.06 -0.31 9.80
CA ASP A 61 -22.60 -0.28 8.40
C ASP A 61 -22.51 -1.69 7.81
N ARG A 62 -22.06 -2.68 8.60
CA ARG A 62 -21.97 -4.07 8.15
C ARG A 62 -23.34 -4.71 7.95
N VAL A 63 -24.29 -4.42 8.83
CA VAL A 63 -25.68 -4.90 8.67
C VAL A 63 -26.31 -4.30 7.42
N ILE A 64 -26.16 -3.00 7.21
CA ILE A 64 -26.66 -2.31 6.02
C ILE A 64 -25.95 -2.79 4.75
N ASP A 65 -24.63 -3.02 4.79
CA ASP A 65 -23.88 -3.60 3.68
C ASP A 65 -24.35 -5.04 3.39
N GLY A 66 -24.65 -5.83 4.41
CA GLY A 66 -25.22 -7.17 4.30
C GLY A 66 -26.59 -7.13 3.62
N LEU A 67 -27.50 -6.30 4.13
CA LEU A 67 -28.85 -6.12 3.58
C LEU A 67 -28.83 -5.71 2.10
N ASN A 68 -27.93 -4.79 1.72
CA ASN A 68 -27.74 -4.39 0.32
C ASN A 68 -27.12 -5.47 -0.57
N ARG A 69 -26.56 -6.54 0.00
CA ARG A 69 -25.99 -7.69 -0.73
C ARG A 69 -26.96 -8.87 -0.83
N LEU A 70 -27.99 -8.92 0.00
CA LEU A 70 -29.03 -9.96 -0.02
C LEU A 70 -29.81 -10.09 -1.34
N PRO A 71 -30.03 -9.04 -2.17
CA PRO A 71 -30.83 -9.19 -3.39
C PRO A 71 -30.32 -10.30 -4.32
N ARG A 72 -28.99 -10.44 -4.48
CA ARG A 72 -28.41 -11.47 -5.35
C ARG A 72 -28.69 -12.89 -4.84
N PRO A 73 -28.36 -13.25 -3.58
CA PRO A 73 -28.76 -14.53 -3.01
C PRO A 73 -30.27 -14.79 -3.05
N MET A 74 -31.08 -13.78 -2.73
CA MET A 74 -32.54 -13.92 -2.70
C MET A 74 -33.11 -14.25 -4.08
N LEU A 75 -32.57 -13.65 -5.15
CA LEU A 75 -32.97 -14.00 -6.51
C LEU A 75 -32.61 -15.45 -6.84
N ALA A 76 -31.40 -15.90 -6.48
CA ALA A 76 -30.97 -17.27 -6.75
C ALA A 76 -31.79 -18.32 -5.98
N PHE A 77 -32.01 -18.12 -4.67
CA PHE A 77 -32.84 -19.02 -3.88
C PHE A 77 -34.32 -18.91 -4.25
N GLY A 78 -34.79 -17.72 -4.62
CA GLY A 78 -36.16 -17.49 -5.07
C GLY A 78 -36.47 -18.22 -6.37
N THR A 79 -35.55 -18.20 -7.35
CA THR A 79 -35.74 -18.94 -8.61
C THR A 79 -35.71 -20.45 -8.40
N LEU A 80 -34.76 -20.94 -7.59
CA LEU A 80 -34.74 -22.36 -7.19
C LEU A 80 -36.03 -22.77 -6.47
N GLY A 81 -36.51 -21.95 -5.53
CA GLY A 81 -37.77 -22.17 -4.83
C GLY A 81 -38.98 -22.19 -5.77
N LEU A 82 -38.99 -21.32 -6.79
CA LEU A 82 -40.02 -21.31 -7.83
C LEU A 82 -40.11 -22.64 -8.56
N PHE A 83 -38.97 -23.24 -8.92
CA PHE A 83 -38.94 -24.57 -9.54
C PHE A 83 -39.45 -25.66 -8.61
N VAL A 84 -39.06 -25.61 -7.32
CA VAL A 84 -39.55 -26.57 -6.32
C VAL A 84 -41.07 -26.48 -6.17
N VAL A 85 -41.62 -25.26 -6.04
CA VAL A 85 -43.07 -25.04 -5.91
C VAL A 85 -43.81 -25.49 -7.16
N ALA A 86 -43.27 -25.23 -8.35
CA ALA A 86 -43.86 -25.68 -9.61
C ALA A 86 -43.96 -27.22 -9.69
N MET A 87 -43.01 -27.95 -9.11
CA MET A 87 -43.05 -29.42 -9.05
C MET A 87 -43.92 -29.96 -7.91
N ALA A 88 -43.96 -29.26 -6.76
CA ALA A 88 -44.71 -29.69 -5.60
C ALA A 88 -46.22 -29.47 -5.72
N ASP A 89 -46.65 -28.33 -6.28
CA ASP A 89 -48.07 -28.01 -6.54
C ASP A 89 -48.22 -27.25 -7.86
N PRO A 90 -48.34 -27.96 -8.99
CA PRO A 90 -48.40 -27.35 -10.31
C PRO A 90 -49.69 -26.56 -10.55
N VAL A 91 -50.81 -26.94 -9.92
CA VAL A 91 -52.10 -26.25 -10.10
C VAL A 91 -52.08 -24.90 -9.39
N TRP A 92 -51.58 -24.87 -8.15
CA TRP A 92 -51.38 -23.62 -7.42
C TRP A 92 -50.43 -22.68 -8.16
N PHE A 93 -49.31 -23.23 -8.67
CA PHE A 93 -48.33 -22.47 -9.43
C PHE A 93 -48.93 -21.86 -10.71
N ALA A 94 -49.64 -22.66 -11.51
CA ALA A 94 -50.29 -22.21 -12.74
C ALA A 94 -51.29 -21.08 -12.48
N GLY A 95 -52.07 -21.16 -11.40
CA GLY A 95 -52.98 -20.10 -11.00
C GLY A 95 -52.29 -18.75 -10.73
N ARG A 96 -51.07 -18.75 -10.18
CA ARG A 96 -50.29 -17.50 -9.97
C ARG A 96 -49.67 -17.00 -11.28
N MET A 97 -49.24 -17.89 -12.16
CA MET A 97 -48.74 -17.51 -13.49
C MET A 97 -49.84 -16.85 -14.34
N GLN A 98 -51.10 -17.28 -14.21
CA GLN A 98 -52.25 -16.62 -14.83
C GLN A 98 -52.38 -15.16 -14.37
N GLY A 99 -52.20 -14.91 -13.07
CA GLY A 99 -52.20 -13.56 -12.51
C GLY A 99 -51.06 -12.70 -13.04
N LEU A 100 -49.85 -13.26 -13.16
CA LEU A 100 -48.70 -12.56 -13.75
C LEU A 100 -48.92 -12.22 -15.23
N ALA A 101 -49.58 -13.10 -15.98
CA ALA A 101 -49.90 -12.87 -17.39
C ALA A 101 -50.89 -11.70 -17.60
N LEU A 102 -51.71 -11.38 -16.58
CA LEU A 102 -52.64 -10.26 -16.62
C LEU A 102 -51.98 -8.91 -16.24
N VAL A 103 -50.73 -8.91 -15.79
CA VAL A 103 -50.01 -7.67 -15.43
C VAL A 103 -49.77 -6.85 -16.71
N PRO A 104 -50.26 -5.60 -16.77
CA PRO A 104 -50.04 -4.75 -17.93
C PRO A 104 -48.56 -4.52 -18.26
N GLU A 105 -48.23 -4.50 -19.55
CA GLU A 105 -46.86 -4.23 -20.04
C GLU A 105 -46.22 -2.96 -19.44
N PRO A 106 -46.93 -1.82 -19.27
CA PRO A 106 -46.33 -0.62 -18.67
C PRO A 106 -45.81 -0.83 -17.24
N LEU A 107 -46.40 -1.74 -16.45
CA LEU A 107 -45.94 -2.01 -15.10
C LEU A 107 -44.61 -2.78 -15.10
N TRP A 108 -44.38 -3.63 -16.11
CA TRP A 108 -43.09 -4.29 -16.31
C TRP A 108 -41.99 -3.27 -16.61
N TRP A 109 -42.28 -2.32 -17.49
CA TRP A 109 -41.38 -1.20 -17.78
C TRP A 109 -41.10 -0.34 -16.54
N LEU A 110 -42.13 -0.02 -15.75
CA LEU A 110 -41.97 0.74 -14.52
C LEU A 110 -41.11 0.01 -13.49
N MET A 111 -41.36 -1.28 -13.27
CA MET A 111 -40.54 -2.10 -12.37
C MET A 111 -39.08 -2.15 -12.84
N GLY A 112 -38.86 -2.40 -14.13
CA GLY A 112 -37.53 -2.39 -14.75
C GLY A 112 -36.82 -1.05 -14.55
N ALA A 113 -37.52 0.07 -14.74
CA ALA A 113 -36.98 1.42 -14.54
C ALA A 113 -36.60 1.69 -13.08
N ILE A 114 -37.48 1.35 -12.12
CA ILE A 114 -37.21 1.56 -10.68
C ILE A 114 -36.01 0.73 -10.21
N VAL A 115 -35.97 -0.55 -10.56
CA VAL A 115 -34.87 -1.46 -10.20
C VAL A 115 -33.57 -0.99 -10.84
N SER A 116 -33.60 -0.63 -12.13
CA SER A 116 -32.43 -0.12 -12.85
C SER A 116 -31.93 1.20 -12.28
N PHE A 117 -32.81 2.10 -11.88
CA PHE A 117 -32.42 3.35 -11.24
C PHE A 117 -31.76 3.10 -9.87
N TYR A 118 -32.38 2.28 -9.01
CA TYR A 118 -31.87 1.96 -7.68
C TYR A 118 -30.49 1.28 -7.73
N PHE A 119 -30.34 0.23 -8.54
CA PHE A 119 -29.09 -0.51 -8.64
C PHE A 119 -28.06 0.16 -9.57
N GLY A 120 -28.51 0.88 -10.59
CA GLY A 120 -27.67 1.61 -11.54
C GLY A 120 -26.95 2.78 -10.88
N ALA A 121 -27.66 3.61 -10.10
CA ALA A 121 -27.05 4.70 -9.35
C ALA A 121 -26.03 4.19 -8.32
N ARG A 122 -26.30 3.04 -7.68
CA ARG A 122 -25.37 2.40 -6.73
C ARG A 122 -24.14 1.78 -7.42
N HIS A 123 -24.28 1.27 -8.64
CA HIS A 123 -23.12 0.81 -9.44
C HIS A 123 -22.25 1.97 -9.92
N GLN A 124 -22.85 3.10 -10.30
CA GLN A 124 -22.10 4.31 -10.68
C GLN A 124 -21.25 4.85 -9.52
N ALA A 125 -21.79 4.88 -8.30
CA ALA A 125 -21.04 5.27 -7.11
C ALA A 125 -19.82 4.37 -6.84
N LYS A 126 -19.96 3.05 -7.00
CA LYS A 126 -18.84 2.10 -6.91
C LYS A 126 -17.79 2.28 -8.01
N GLY A 127 -18.21 2.68 -9.21
CA GLY A 127 -17.29 2.99 -10.31
C GLY A 127 -16.39 4.19 -10.00
N GLN A 128 -16.93 5.19 -9.31
CA GLN A 128 -16.14 6.34 -8.85
C GLN A 128 -15.14 5.97 -7.74
N ASP A 129 -15.53 5.10 -6.80
CA ASP A 129 -14.62 4.57 -5.79
C ASP A 129 -13.47 3.75 -6.42
N PHE A 130 -13.76 2.98 -7.47
CA PHE A 130 -12.73 2.26 -8.21
C PHE A 130 -11.76 3.22 -8.91
N GLN A 131 -12.25 4.24 -9.61
CA GLN A 131 -11.41 5.26 -10.23
C GLN A 131 -10.55 6.01 -9.20
N ARG A 132 -11.10 6.34 -8.02
CA ARG A 132 -10.34 6.94 -6.91
C ARG A 132 -9.23 5.99 -6.41
N SER A 133 -9.54 4.71 -6.25
CA SER A 133 -8.54 3.72 -5.81
C SER A 133 -7.43 3.49 -6.84
N VAL A 134 -7.75 3.56 -8.13
CA VAL A 134 -6.77 3.49 -9.23
C VAL A 134 -5.88 4.74 -9.23
N ALA A 135 -6.45 5.94 -9.01
CA ALA A 135 -5.70 7.18 -8.90
C ALA A 135 -4.75 7.19 -7.69
N GLU A 136 -5.21 6.73 -6.51
CA GLU A 136 -4.36 6.59 -5.32
C GLU A 136 -3.23 5.57 -5.51
N THR A 137 -3.52 4.45 -6.19
CA THR A 137 -2.51 3.43 -6.49
C THR A 137 -1.48 3.95 -7.49
N ALA A 138 -1.92 4.67 -8.52
CA ALA A 138 -1.04 5.32 -9.50
C ALA A 138 -0.14 6.38 -8.84
N ALA A 139 -0.67 7.18 -7.91
CA ALA A 139 0.11 8.17 -7.16
C ALA A 139 1.20 7.51 -6.29
N ARG A 140 0.88 6.39 -5.63
CA ARG A 140 1.86 5.61 -4.85
C ARG A 140 2.93 4.96 -5.72
N ALA A 141 2.55 4.43 -6.89
CA ALA A 141 3.51 3.89 -7.86
C ALA A 141 4.47 4.96 -8.39
N GLY A 142 3.97 6.17 -8.67
CA GLY A 142 4.79 7.32 -9.05
C GLY A 142 5.79 7.73 -7.97
N ALA A 143 5.38 7.74 -6.70
CA ALA A 143 6.26 8.02 -5.57
C ALA A 143 7.37 6.97 -5.42
N VAL A 144 7.05 5.68 -5.59
CA VAL A 144 8.04 4.61 -5.56
C VAL A 144 9.04 4.73 -6.71
N GLN A 145 8.58 5.06 -7.92
CA GLN A 145 9.46 5.23 -9.07
C GLN A 145 10.36 6.47 -8.95
N ALA A 146 9.87 7.56 -8.36
CA ALA A 146 10.67 8.73 -8.04
C ALA A 146 11.77 8.42 -7.02
N ASN A 147 11.43 7.65 -5.97
CA ASN A 147 12.40 7.19 -4.97
C ASN A 147 13.46 6.28 -5.60
N ILE A 148 13.08 5.33 -6.45
CA ILE A 148 14.03 4.47 -7.17
C ILE A 148 14.98 5.30 -8.04
N ARG A 149 14.46 6.27 -8.81
CA ARG A 149 15.31 7.19 -9.60
C ARG A 149 16.27 8.02 -8.76
N SER A 150 15.85 8.43 -7.55
CA SER A 150 16.73 9.18 -6.65
C SER A 150 17.86 8.31 -6.09
N LEU A 151 17.65 7.00 -5.98
CA LEU A 151 18.67 6.03 -5.58
C LEU A 151 19.58 5.63 -6.75
N GLU A 152 19.04 5.58 -7.97
CA GLU A 152 19.79 5.27 -9.21
C GLU A 152 20.63 6.44 -9.72
N ARG A 153 20.34 7.68 -9.28
CA ARG A 153 21.16 8.85 -9.61
C ARG A 153 22.32 8.88 -8.60
N PRO A 154 23.54 8.48 -8.99
CA PRO A 154 24.67 8.61 -8.08
C PRO A 154 24.85 10.10 -7.85
N GLU A 155 24.78 10.56 -6.60
CA GLU A 155 25.46 11.79 -6.26
C GLU A 155 26.92 11.58 -6.68
N GLU A 156 27.43 12.44 -7.58
CA GLU A 156 28.85 12.46 -7.91
C GLU A 156 29.63 12.49 -6.60
N PRO A 157 30.59 11.56 -6.39
CA PRO A 157 31.35 11.54 -5.16
C PRO A 157 32.18 12.83 -5.09
N VAL A 158 31.70 13.81 -4.32
CA VAL A 158 32.49 14.98 -3.93
C VAL A 158 33.42 14.52 -2.80
N GLY A 159 34.49 13.83 -3.19
CA GLY A 159 35.53 13.36 -2.27
C GLY A 159 36.54 12.48 -2.98
N PRO A 160 37.84 12.54 -2.60
CA PRO A 160 38.86 11.69 -3.20
C PRO A 160 38.47 10.22 -3.06
N GLN A 161 38.29 9.53 -4.19
CA GLN A 161 38.04 8.09 -4.22
C GLN A 161 39.22 7.38 -3.52
N PRO A 162 38.97 6.57 -2.48
CA PRO A 162 40.02 5.74 -1.91
C PRO A 162 40.47 4.77 -2.99
N ASP A 163 41.79 4.67 -3.19
CA ASP A 163 42.41 3.77 -4.15
C ASP A 163 41.98 2.33 -3.87
N VAL A 164 41.07 1.82 -4.70
CA VAL A 164 40.49 0.47 -4.59
C VAL A 164 41.56 -0.61 -4.83
N SER A 165 42.74 -0.24 -5.33
CA SER A 165 43.86 -1.17 -5.53
C SER A 165 44.49 -1.67 -4.22
N ASP A 166 44.22 -1.03 -3.08
CA ASP A 166 44.82 -1.36 -1.78
C ASP A 166 43.86 -2.12 -0.85
N ASN A 167 42.80 -2.74 -1.40
CA ASN A 167 41.87 -3.57 -0.62
C ASN A 167 42.27 -5.07 -0.71
N PRO A 168 42.97 -5.62 0.30
CA PRO A 168 43.43 -7.01 0.29
C PRO A 168 42.29 -8.02 0.25
N ALA A 169 41.14 -7.70 0.86
CA ALA A 169 39.97 -8.58 0.86
C ALA A 169 39.31 -8.68 -0.53
N LEU A 170 39.35 -7.60 -1.32
CA LEU A 170 38.80 -7.57 -2.67
C LEU A 170 39.70 -8.34 -3.66
N ALA A 171 41.03 -8.23 -3.49
CA ALA A 171 42.00 -8.99 -4.28
C ALA A 171 41.89 -10.50 -4.02
N GLU A 172 41.70 -10.90 -2.76
CA GLU A 172 41.49 -12.30 -2.37
C GLU A 172 40.19 -12.88 -2.95
N TRP A 173 39.10 -12.12 -2.91
CA TRP A 173 37.82 -12.53 -3.50
C TRP A 173 37.91 -12.70 -5.02
N GLN A 174 38.54 -11.78 -5.74
CA GLN A 174 38.71 -11.87 -7.19
C GLN A 174 39.60 -13.06 -7.60
N ALA A 175 40.65 -13.36 -6.82
CA ALA A 175 41.49 -14.54 -7.03
C ALA A 175 40.74 -15.86 -6.77
N GLY A 176 39.75 -15.85 -5.88
CA GLY A 176 38.87 -16.99 -5.59
C GLY A 176 37.81 -17.25 -6.66
N VAL A 177 37.38 -16.23 -7.39
CA VAL A 177 36.35 -16.32 -8.45
C VAL A 177 36.93 -16.83 -9.79
N ALA A 178 38.25 -16.79 -9.97
CA ALA A 178 38.92 -17.23 -11.20
C ALA A 178 39.37 -18.72 -11.20
N ARG A 179 38.96 -19.52 -10.20
CA ARG A 179 39.08 -20.99 -10.20
C ARG A 179 37.72 -21.64 -10.40
#